data_AF-A0A2E7MVR4-F1
#
_entry.id   AF-A0A2E7MVR4-F1
#
_cell.length_a   1.000
_cell.length_b   1.000
_cell.length_c   1.000
_cell.angle_alpha   90.00
_cell.angle_beta   90.00
_cell.angle_gamma   90.00
#
_symmetry.space_group_name_H-M   'P 1'
#
loop_
_entity.id
_entity.type
_entity.pdbx_description
1 polymer ?
#
loop_
_entity_poly.entity_id
_entity_poly.type
_entity_poly.pdbx_seq_one_letter_code
_entity_poly.pdbx_strand_id
1 'polypeptide(L)'
;GVKHWKREKKDLLLFGAVLVISGLVYLLVHKRIYGSWTVYASGDHFVNGEFEVVGRNPNFFARTRRLSGLLFDQGFGLIAWAPFYFALIPSFIALAKWRVQNASILWLTAATGWSVATWVALTMHGWWWPGRQLVIILPAAIIAITLLAERKKVWRWFIYTGALSAITGWIWLAIESQTGNRTLVVDFEEMPYPIYRFIRHIFPNFRDFGTKATLLNALWITLSCMASLALFKKKDKSEVVATQVEEATDSRSEL
;
A
#
# COMPACT_ATOMS: atom_id res chain seq x y z
N GLY A 1 15.77 28.36 21.06
CA GLY A 1 14.63 27.92 20.22
C GLY A 1 14.58 28.59 18.85
N VAL A 2 14.31 29.90 18.78
CA VAL A 2 13.93 30.62 17.54
C VAL A 2 14.99 30.61 16.41
N LYS A 3 16.28 30.61 16.76
CA LYS A 3 17.39 30.66 15.78
C LYS A 3 17.57 29.34 15.00
N HIS A 4 17.33 28.19 15.66
CA HIS A 4 17.33 26.87 15.00
C HIS A 4 16.11 26.69 14.10
N TRP A 5 14.92 27.10 14.57
CA TRP A 5 13.67 27.03 13.79
C TRP A 5 13.71 27.86 12.48
N LYS A 6 14.30 29.06 12.51
CA LYS A 6 14.48 29.88 11.30
C LYS A 6 15.49 29.28 10.31
N ARG A 7 16.49 28.54 10.81
CA ARG A 7 17.48 27.85 9.98
C ARG A 7 16.83 26.63 9.28
N GLU A 8 16.08 25.81 10.03
CA GLU A 8 15.29 24.71 9.46
C GLU A 8 14.32 25.17 8.36
N LYS A 9 13.62 26.29 8.55
CA LYS A 9 12.73 26.84 7.51
C LYS A 9 13.48 27.26 6.25
N LYS A 10 14.65 27.88 6.37
CA LYS A 10 15.48 28.26 5.22
C LYS A 10 16.02 27.04 4.50
N ASP A 11 16.46 26.03 5.24
CA ASP A 11 16.97 24.78 4.69
C ASP A 11 15.86 24.01 3.97
N LEU A 12 14.63 23.97 4.52
CA LEU A 12 13.45 23.41 3.88
C LEU A 12 13.05 24.19 2.61
N LEU A 13 13.10 25.51 2.65
CA LEU A 13 12.80 26.34 1.47
C LEU A 13 13.85 26.16 0.38
N LEU A 14 15.14 26.10 0.75
CA LEU A 14 16.22 25.83 -0.18
C LEU A 14 16.08 24.45 -0.80
N PHE A 15 15.80 23.43 0.01
CA PHE A 15 15.55 22.07 -0.46
C PHE A 15 14.34 22.02 -1.40
N GLY A 16 13.22 22.65 -1.03
CA GLY A 16 12.06 22.77 -1.88
C GLY A 16 12.34 23.48 -3.21
N ALA A 17 13.13 24.57 -3.17
CA ALA A 17 13.54 25.28 -4.38
C ALA A 17 14.42 24.42 -5.28
N VAL A 18 15.38 23.67 -4.71
CA VAL A 18 16.22 22.71 -5.46
C VAL A 18 15.37 21.63 -6.12
N LEU A 19 14.38 21.08 -5.41
CA LEU A 19 13.46 20.09 -5.98
C LEU A 19 12.63 20.66 -7.13
N VAL A 20 12.11 21.89 -6.99
CA VAL A 20 11.35 22.57 -8.04
C VAL A 20 12.23 22.83 -9.27
N ILE A 21 13.45 23.36 -9.06
CA ILE A 21 14.40 23.60 -10.15
C ILE A 21 14.76 22.29 -10.85
N SER A 22 15.05 21.23 -10.08
CA SER A 22 15.32 19.90 -10.62
C SER A 22 14.15 19.38 -11.46
N GLY A 23 12.91 19.54 -10.98
CA GLY A 23 11.70 19.22 -11.74
C GLY A 23 11.56 20.01 -13.03
N LEU A 24 11.85 21.31 -13.02
CA LEU A 24 11.84 22.15 -14.22
C LEU A 24 12.91 21.75 -15.23
N VAL A 25 14.14 21.49 -14.76
CA VAL A 25 15.24 20.99 -15.61
C VAL A 25 14.85 19.66 -16.23
N TYR A 26 14.29 18.73 -15.44
CA TYR A 26 13.78 17.46 -15.94
C TYR A 26 12.77 17.68 -17.08
N LEU A 27 11.75 18.52 -16.86
CA LEU A 27 10.70 18.80 -17.85
C LEU A 27 11.26 19.41 -19.14
N LEU A 28 12.16 20.40 -19.02
CA LEU A 28 12.79 21.05 -20.17
C LEU A 28 13.66 20.09 -20.98
N VAL A 29 14.51 19.32 -20.31
CA VAL A 29 15.37 18.32 -20.94
C VAL A 29 14.54 17.25 -21.65
N HIS A 30 13.48 16.75 -20.99
CA HIS A 30 12.62 15.73 -21.57
C HIS A 30 11.87 16.24 -22.80
N LYS A 31 11.33 17.46 -22.72
CA LYS A 31 10.64 18.07 -23.84
C LYS A 31 11.58 18.30 -25.03
N ARG A 32 12.84 18.65 -24.77
CA ARG A 32 13.84 18.94 -25.81
C ARG A 32 14.40 17.69 -26.48
N ILE A 33 14.61 16.62 -25.72
CA ILE A 33 15.22 15.36 -26.21
C ILE A 33 14.15 14.40 -26.74
N TYR A 34 13.08 14.18 -25.99
CA TYR A 34 12.06 13.18 -26.30
C TYR A 34 10.80 13.78 -26.93
N GLY A 35 10.69 15.10 -27.05
CA GLY A 35 9.50 15.77 -27.58
C GLY A 35 8.29 15.76 -26.63
N SER A 36 8.43 15.18 -25.43
CA SER A 36 7.35 14.95 -24.46
C SER A 36 7.77 15.17 -23.02
N TRP A 37 6.83 15.22 -22.07
CA TRP A 37 7.14 15.41 -20.65
C TRP A 37 7.69 14.15 -19.96
N THR A 38 7.57 13.00 -20.63
CA THR A 38 8.05 11.71 -20.14
C THR A 38 8.91 11.00 -21.17
N VAL A 39 9.89 10.20 -20.71
CA VAL A 39 10.67 9.30 -21.57
C VAL A 39 9.78 8.28 -22.28
N TYR A 40 8.62 7.98 -21.71
CA TYR A 40 7.70 6.99 -22.26
C TYR A 40 7.17 7.36 -23.64
N ALA A 41 7.12 8.64 -23.99
CA ALA A 41 6.70 9.07 -25.32
C ALA A 41 7.59 8.55 -26.47
N SER A 42 8.81 8.09 -26.19
CA SER A 42 9.64 7.41 -27.19
C SER A 42 9.25 5.95 -27.43
N GLY A 43 8.32 5.41 -26.63
CA GLY A 43 7.80 4.05 -26.79
C GLY A 43 6.77 3.96 -27.92
N ASP A 44 6.78 2.84 -28.61
CA ASP A 44 5.83 2.43 -29.64
C ASP A 44 4.36 2.41 -29.19
N HIS A 45 4.10 2.36 -27.89
CA HIS A 45 2.75 2.48 -27.32
C HIS A 45 2.27 3.94 -27.11
N PHE A 46 3.10 4.95 -27.43
CA PHE A 46 2.85 6.36 -27.13
C PHE A 46 2.85 7.26 -28.36
N VAL A 47 2.72 6.67 -29.56
CA VAL A 47 2.81 7.34 -30.88
C VAL A 47 1.92 8.58 -31.00
N ASN A 48 0.75 8.57 -30.33
CA ASN A 48 -0.25 9.62 -30.42
C ASN A 48 -0.31 10.53 -29.17
N GLY A 49 0.60 10.35 -28.21
CA GLY A 49 0.73 11.20 -27.03
C GLY A 49 0.85 10.43 -25.71
N GLU A 50 1.55 11.01 -24.74
CA GLU A 50 1.89 10.35 -23.47
C GLU A 50 0.70 10.05 -22.55
N PHE A 51 -0.43 10.74 -22.74
CA PHE A 51 -1.66 10.54 -21.97
C PHE A 51 -2.56 9.44 -22.53
N GLU A 52 -2.33 8.99 -23.78
CA GLU A 52 -3.15 7.92 -24.38
C GLU A 52 -2.95 6.57 -23.70
N VAL A 53 -1.90 6.43 -22.88
CA VAL A 53 -1.65 5.20 -22.10
C VAL A 53 -2.79 4.87 -21.15
N VAL A 54 -3.51 5.87 -20.62
CA VAL A 54 -4.68 5.55 -19.78
C VAL A 54 -5.80 4.91 -20.62
N GLY A 55 -5.74 5.09 -21.94
CA GLY A 55 -6.78 4.78 -22.92
C GLY A 55 -7.54 6.04 -23.29
N ARG A 56 -8.07 6.12 -24.52
CA ARG A 56 -8.94 7.24 -24.94
C ARG A 56 -10.33 7.20 -24.31
N ASN A 57 -10.78 6.02 -23.89
CA ASN A 57 -12.05 5.83 -23.18
C ASN A 57 -11.88 4.78 -22.06
N PRO A 58 -11.15 5.12 -20.98
CA PRO A 58 -10.89 4.20 -19.89
C PRO A 58 -12.16 3.93 -19.08
N ASN A 59 -12.53 2.66 -18.96
CA ASN A 59 -13.58 2.26 -18.04
C ASN A 59 -13.05 2.26 -16.59
N PHE A 60 -13.10 3.43 -15.93
CA PHE A 60 -12.63 3.58 -14.55
C PHE A 60 -13.42 2.73 -13.55
N PHE A 61 -14.72 2.52 -13.79
CA PHE A 61 -15.56 1.70 -12.92
C PHE A 61 -15.10 0.23 -12.93
N ALA A 62 -14.82 -0.31 -14.12
CA ALA A 62 -14.24 -1.64 -14.26
C ALA A 62 -12.86 -1.73 -13.59
N ARG A 63 -12.08 -0.64 -13.59
CA ARG A 63 -10.78 -0.57 -12.90
C ARG A 63 -10.89 -0.48 -11.38
N THR A 64 -12.01 -0.03 -10.81
CA THR A 64 -12.23 0.05 -9.36
C THR A 64 -12.07 -1.29 -8.66
N ARG A 65 -12.31 -2.43 -9.36
CA ARG A 65 -12.02 -3.76 -8.81
C ARG A 65 -10.55 -3.92 -8.40
N ARG A 66 -9.63 -3.23 -9.08
CA ARG A 66 -8.20 -3.26 -8.76
C ARG A 66 -7.91 -2.68 -7.38
N LEU A 67 -8.78 -1.83 -6.83
CA LEU A 67 -8.60 -1.23 -5.50
C LEU A 67 -8.35 -2.31 -4.43
N SER A 68 -9.19 -3.35 -4.42
CA SER A 68 -9.01 -4.53 -3.56
C SER A 68 -8.05 -5.54 -4.17
N GLY A 69 -8.01 -5.65 -5.49
CA GLY A 69 -7.12 -6.55 -6.22
C GLY A 69 -5.63 -6.32 -5.99
N LEU A 70 -5.20 -5.08 -5.73
CA LEU A 70 -3.83 -4.74 -5.36
C LEU A 70 -3.39 -5.43 -4.05
N LEU A 71 -4.32 -5.73 -3.16
CA LEU A 71 -4.06 -6.50 -1.93
C LEU A 71 -4.32 -8.00 -2.11
N PHE A 72 -5.48 -8.34 -2.69
CA PHE A 72 -6.06 -9.68 -2.62
C PHE A 72 -6.00 -10.48 -3.92
N ASP A 73 -5.42 -9.99 -5.02
CA ASP A 73 -5.29 -10.83 -6.21
C ASP A 73 -4.37 -12.04 -5.93
N GLN A 74 -4.80 -13.22 -6.37
CA GLN A 74 -4.07 -14.47 -6.13
C GLN A 74 -2.65 -14.49 -6.74
N GLY A 75 -2.41 -13.69 -7.79
CA GLY A 75 -1.17 -13.69 -8.55
C GLY A 75 -0.30 -12.48 -8.25
N PHE A 76 -0.84 -11.27 -8.29
CA PHE A 76 -0.11 -10.01 -8.10
C PHE A 76 -0.50 -9.23 -6.84
N GLY A 77 -1.44 -9.75 -6.04
CA GLY A 77 -1.83 -9.10 -4.80
C GLY A 77 -0.66 -9.09 -3.80
N LEU A 78 -0.48 -7.97 -3.11
CA LEU A 78 0.60 -7.82 -2.13
C LEU A 78 0.56 -8.92 -1.05
N ILE A 79 -0.63 -9.33 -0.61
CA ILE A 79 -0.79 -10.29 0.49
C ILE A 79 -0.42 -11.71 0.06
N ALA A 80 -0.63 -12.06 -1.22
CA ALA A 80 -0.24 -13.36 -1.75
C ALA A 80 1.27 -13.60 -1.61
N TRP A 81 2.08 -12.57 -1.86
CA TRP A 81 3.54 -12.62 -1.79
C TRP A 81 4.12 -12.27 -0.43
N ALA A 82 3.48 -11.34 0.27
CA ALA A 82 3.96 -10.77 1.51
C ALA A 82 2.79 -10.64 2.50
N PRO A 83 2.49 -11.70 3.28
CA PRO A 83 1.28 -11.77 4.10
C PRO A 83 1.17 -10.66 5.14
N PHE A 84 2.30 -10.09 5.57
CA PHE A 84 2.33 -8.96 6.50
C PHE A 84 1.61 -7.72 5.96
N TYR A 85 1.44 -7.56 4.63
CA TYR A 85 0.65 -6.47 4.05
C TYR A 85 -0.84 -6.55 4.41
N PHE A 86 -1.33 -7.67 4.94
CA PHE A 86 -2.66 -7.72 5.55
C PHE A 86 -2.78 -6.71 6.71
N ALA A 87 -1.67 -6.41 7.40
CA ALA A 87 -1.63 -5.40 8.45
C ALA A 87 -1.79 -3.96 7.92
N LEU A 88 -1.77 -3.73 6.60
CA LEU A 88 -1.96 -2.39 6.02
C LEU A 88 -3.32 -1.81 6.40
N ILE A 89 -4.39 -2.60 6.27
CA ILE A 89 -5.77 -2.22 6.61
C ILE A 89 -5.88 -1.71 8.07
N PRO A 90 -5.56 -2.53 9.09
CA PRO A 90 -5.66 -2.11 10.48
C PRO A 90 -4.69 -1.00 10.84
N SER A 91 -3.56 -0.86 10.14
CA SER A 91 -2.57 0.19 10.40
C SER A 91 -3.10 1.57 10.03
N PHE A 92 -3.69 1.71 8.85
CA PHE A 92 -4.27 2.98 8.41
C PHE A 92 -5.50 3.37 9.25
N ILE A 93 -6.29 2.40 9.69
CA ILE A 93 -7.37 2.61 10.66
C ILE A 93 -6.81 3.08 12.00
N ALA A 94 -5.74 2.46 12.48
CA ALA A 94 -5.09 2.82 13.72
C ALA A 94 -4.51 4.24 13.66
N LEU A 95 -3.96 4.68 12.53
CA LEU A 95 -3.52 6.08 12.32
C LEU A 95 -4.66 7.07 12.58
N ALA A 96 -5.86 6.78 12.06
CA ALA A 96 -7.04 7.61 12.28
C ALA A 96 -7.52 7.55 13.74
N LYS A 97 -7.62 6.34 14.32
CA LYS A 97 -8.10 6.14 15.69
C LYS A 97 -7.17 6.75 16.73
N TRP A 98 -5.86 6.61 16.56
CA TRP A 98 -4.86 7.10 17.51
C TRP A 98 -4.48 8.56 17.30
N ARG A 99 -5.07 9.24 16.32
CA ARG A 99 -4.82 10.65 15.99
C ARG A 99 -3.32 10.95 15.92
N VAL A 100 -2.58 10.09 15.21
CA VAL A 100 -1.13 10.23 15.08
C VAL A 100 -0.82 11.56 14.39
N GLN A 101 0.18 12.28 14.91
CA GLN A 101 0.60 13.56 14.32
C GLN A 101 1.04 13.35 12.86
N ASN A 102 0.62 14.26 11.98
CA ASN A 102 0.92 14.20 10.55
C ASN A 102 0.40 12.94 9.82
N ALA A 103 -0.54 12.19 10.41
CA ALA A 103 -1.16 11.02 9.78
C ALA A 103 -1.81 11.34 8.41
N SER A 104 -2.27 12.58 8.23
CA SER A 104 -2.79 13.07 6.94
C SER A 104 -1.78 12.93 5.81
N ILE A 105 -0.49 13.14 6.06
CA ILE A 105 0.56 13.03 5.05
C ILE A 105 0.71 11.56 4.61
N LEU A 106 0.71 10.62 5.56
CA LEU A 106 0.77 9.19 5.26
C LEU A 106 -0.48 8.73 4.49
N TRP A 107 -1.66 9.17 4.92
CA TRP A 107 -2.93 8.88 4.24
C TRP A 107 -2.96 9.43 2.82
N LEU A 108 -2.61 10.70 2.62
CA LEU A 108 -2.59 11.32 1.30
C LEU A 108 -1.58 10.64 0.39
N THR A 109 -0.36 10.40 0.87
CA THR A 109 0.69 9.73 0.09
C THR A 109 0.24 8.34 -0.34
N ALA A 110 -0.26 7.53 0.60
CA ALA A 110 -0.74 6.18 0.30
C ALA A 110 -1.96 6.21 -0.62
N ALA A 111 -2.95 7.05 -0.35
CA ALA A 111 -4.16 7.17 -1.16
C ALA A 111 -3.83 7.60 -2.59
N THR A 112 -2.96 8.59 -2.79
CA THR A 112 -2.55 9.04 -4.12
C THR A 112 -1.87 7.92 -4.89
N GLY A 113 -0.87 7.25 -4.32
CA GLY A 113 -0.19 6.16 -5.03
C GLY A 113 -1.09 4.95 -5.30
N TRP A 114 -1.97 4.62 -4.36
CA TRP A 114 -2.96 3.55 -4.53
C TRP A 114 -3.98 3.90 -5.62
N SER A 115 -4.36 5.17 -5.71
CA SER A 115 -5.27 5.67 -6.75
C SER A 115 -4.63 5.57 -8.13
N VAL A 116 -3.37 5.98 -8.25
CA VAL A 116 -2.59 5.85 -9.50
C VAL A 116 -2.50 4.37 -9.90
N ALA A 117 -2.14 3.49 -8.96
CA ALA A 117 -2.10 2.04 -9.15
C ALA A 117 -3.44 1.43 -9.59
N THR A 118 -4.56 1.98 -9.11
CA THR A 118 -5.89 1.47 -9.43
C THR A 118 -6.35 1.94 -10.82
N TRP A 119 -6.33 3.26 -11.06
CA TRP A 119 -7.02 3.86 -12.20
C TRP A 119 -6.11 4.25 -13.36
N VAL A 120 -4.84 4.54 -13.11
CA VAL A 120 -3.90 5.02 -14.15
C VAL A 120 -3.08 3.87 -14.72
N ALA A 121 -2.72 2.87 -13.92
CA ALA A 121 -1.99 1.70 -14.39
C ALA A 121 -2.65 1.02 -15.60
N LEU A 122 -1.84 0.64 -16.58
CA LEU A 122 -2.26 0.05 -17.86
C LEU A 122 -3.00 -1.27 -17.65
N THR A 123 -2.29 -2.24 -17.10
CA THR A 123 -2.77 -3.61 -16.92
C THR A 123 -2.76 -3.95 -15.44
N MET A 124 -3.67 -4.83 -15.02
CA MET A 124 -3.62 -5.38 -13.66
C MET A 124 -2.60 -6.51 -13.53
N HIS A 125 -2.21 -7.12 -14.64
CA HIS A 125 -1.33 -8.28 -14.71
C HIS A 125 -0.27 -8.08 -15.81
N GLY A 126 0.84 -8.79 -15.73
CA GLY A 126 1.92 -8.76 -16.73
C GLY A 126 2.99 -7.68 -16.49
N TRP A 127 3.77 -7.37 -17.52
CA TRP A 127 4.97 -6.52 -17.44
C TRP A 127 4.72 -5.10 -16.89
N TRP A 128 3.50 -4.59 -17.08
CA TRP A 128 3.06 -3.25 -16.70
C TRP A 128 2.09 -3.26 -15.51
N TRP A 129 2.16 -4.29 -14.66
CA TRP A 129 1.34 -4.38 -13.44
C TRP A 129 1.60 -3.18 -12.49
N PRO A 130 0.54 -2.69 -11.80
CA PRO A 130 0.59 -1.56 -10.85
C PRO A 130 1.54 -1.70 -9.66
N GLY A 131 2.13 -2.87 -9.40
CA GLY A 131 3.14 -3.03 -8.35
C GLY A 131 4.27 -2.01 -8.45
N ARG A 132 4.70 -1.64 -9.66
CA ARG A 132 5.71 -0.60 -9.89
C ARG A 132 5.31 0.76 -9.30
N GLN A 133 4.02 1.06 -9.30
CA GLN A 133 3.46 2.29 -8.76
C GLN A 133 3.29 2.19 -7.24
N LEU A 134 2.96 1.00 -6.74
CA LEU A 134 2.89 0.73 -5.31
C LEU A 134 4.24 0.84 -4.63
N VAL A 135 5.34 0.36 -5.25
CA VAL A 135 6.70 0.39 -4.68
C VAL A 135 7.08 1.78 -4.15
N ILE A 136 6.62 2.85 -4.82
CA ILE A 136 6.89 4.24 -4.44
C ILE A 136 6.24 4.59 -3.09
N ILE A 137 5.08 4.01 -2.77
CA ILE A 137 4.32 4.30 -1.54
C ILE A 137 4.51 3.26 -0.43
N LEU A 138 5.09 2.10 -0.73
CA LEU A 138 5.33 1.06 0.27
C LEU A 138 6.12 1.56 1.49
N PRO A 139 7.13 2.44 1.38
CA PRO A 139 7.81 2.98 2.57
C PRO A 139 6.86 3.69 3.53
N ALA A 140 5.92 4.50 3.01
CA ALA A 140 4.91 5.17 3.83
C ALA A 140 3.93 4.17 4.47
N ALA A 141 3.54 3.12 3.73
CA ALA A 141 2.72 2.05 4.27
C ALA A 141 3.45 1.25 5.38
N ILE A 142 4.75 1.01 5.23
CA ILE A 142 5.57 0.31 6.23
C ILE A 142 5.62 1.12 7.53
N ILE A 143 5.78 2.45 7.46
CA ILE A 143 5.74 3.31 8.66
C ILE A 143 4.42 3.12 9.43
N ALA A 144 3.28 3.09 8.72
CA ALA A 144 1.98 2.82 9.34
C ALA A 144 1.95 1.43 10.01
N ILE A 145 2.46 0.41 9.32
CA ILE A 145 2.53 -0.98 9.80
C ILE A 145 3.42 -1.10 11.04
N THR A 146 4.56 -0.43 11.07
CA THR A 146 5.46 -0.45 12.23
C THR A 146 4.84 0.22 13.45
N LEU A 147 4.09 1.31 13.27
CA LEU A 147 3.35 1.96 14.36
C LEU A 147 2.29 1.02 14.96
N LEU A 148 1.63 0.21 14.13
CA LEU A 148 0.71 -0.82 14.60
C LEU A 148 1.44 -1.93 15.40
N ALA A 149 2.59 -2.39 14.88
CA ALA A 149 3.42 -3.41 15.51
C ALA A 149 3.91 -2.97 16.90
N GLU A 150 4.30 -1.70 17.05
CA GLU A 150 4.79 -1.16 18.31
C GLU A 150 3.72 -1.21 19.41
N ARG A 151 2.47 -0.84 19.07
CA ARG A 151 1.39 -0.74 20.06
C ARG A 151 0.65 -2.05 20.34
N LYS A 152 0.67 -3.02 19.43
CA LYS A 152 -0.12 -4.26 19.55
C LYS A 152 0.74 -5.50 19.33
N LYS A 153 1.03 -6.22 20.41
CA LYS A 153 1.87 -7.45 20.42
C LYS A 153 1.41 -8.53 19.44
N VAL A 154 0.10 -8.73 19.28
CA VAL A 154 -0.45 -9.71 18.32
C VAL A 154 -0.07 -9.34 16.89
N TRP A 155 -0.26 -8.08 16.51
CA TRP A 155 0.11 -7.57 15.19
C TRP A 155 1.61 -7.60 14.96
N ARG A 156 2.42 -7.31 15.99
CA ARG A 156 3.88 -7.40 15.92
C ARG A 156 4.35 -8.79 15.48
N TRP A 157 3.85 -9.83 16.15
CA TRP A 157 4.22 -11.21 15.81
C TRP A 157 3.73 -11.60 14.42
N PHE A 158 2.51 -11.23 14.06
CA PHE A 158 1.98 -11.46 12.71
C PHE A 158 2.82 -10.78 11.62
N ILE A 159 3.23 -9.53 11.83
CA ILE A 159 4.06 -8.78 10.87
C ILE A 159 5.44 -9.44 10.74
N TYR A 160 6.06 -9.85 11.85
CA TYR A 160 7.37 -10.51 11.82
C TYR A 160 7.32 -11.87 11.11
N THR A 161 6.34 -12.71 11.42
CA THR A 161 6.21 -14.02 10.74
C THR A 161 5.86 -13.85 9.27
N GLY A 162 4.99 -12.89 8.94
CA GLY A 162 4.66 -12.55 7.55
C GLY A 162 5.85 -11.99 6.77
N ALA A 163 6.68 -11.14 7.40
CA ALA A 163 7.90 -10.61 6.79
C ALA A 163 8.95 -11.69 6.56
N LEU A 164 9.15 -12.58 7.54
CA LEU A 164 10.04 -13.74 7.39
C LEU A 164 9.57 -14.64 6.24
N SER A 165 8.27 -14.91 6.14
CA SER A 165 7.71 -15.66 5.00
C SER A 165 7.98 -14.96 3.67
N ALA A 166 7.79 -13.64 3.58
CA ALA A 166 8.06 -12.88 2.37
C ALA A 166 9.53 -12.96 1.94
N ILE A 167 10.46 -12.80 2.90
CA ILE A 167 11.91 -12.91 2.64
C ILE A 167 12.26 -14.31 2.16
N THR A 168 11.76 -15.36 2.83
CA THR A 168 11.98 -16.75 2.41
C THR A 168 11.41 -17.00 1.01
N GLY A 169 10.22 -16.49 0.70
CA GLY A 169 9.63 -16.59 -0.63
C GLY A 169 10.48 -15.90 -1.70
N TRP A 170 11.05 -14.73 -1.40
CA TRP A 170 11.95 -14.02 -2.30
C TRP A 170 13.27 -14.75 -2.52
N ILE A 171 13.88 -15.29 -1.46
CA ILE A 171 15.10 -16.12 -1.58
C ILE A 171 14.81 -17.36 -2.43
N TRP A 172 13.67 -18.02 -2.20
CA TRP A 172 13.26 -19.17 -3.01
C TRP A 172 13.14 -18.80 -4.50
N LEU A 173 12.48 -17.67 -4.78
CA LEU A 173 12.33 -17.14 -6.13
C LEU A 173 13.67 -16.79 -6.78
N ALA A 174 14.60 -16.20 -6.03
CA ALA A 174 15.95 -15.94 -6.51
C ALA A 174 16.68 -17.23 -6.90
N ILE A 175 16.61 -18.27 -6.05
CA ILE A 175 17.24 -19.58 -6.31
C ILE A 175 16.63 -20.24 -7.55
N GLU A 176 15.30 -20.33 -7.64
CA GLU A 176 14.60 -20.93 -8.79
C GLU A 176 14.86 -20.19 -10.11
N SER A 177 15.04 -18.86 -10.04
CA SER A 177 15.38 -18.09 -11.23
C SER A 177 16.81 -18.34 -11.73
N GLN A 178 17.73 -18.69 -10.84
CA GLN A 178 19.12 -18.98 -11.17
C GLN A 178 19.31 -20.38 -11.76
N THR A 179 18.42 -21.33 -11.44
CA THR A 179 18.48 -22.71 -11.95
C THR A 179 17.93 -22.86 -13.37
N GLY A 180 17.52 -21.76 -14.02
CA GLY A 180 17.13 -21.73 -15.43
C GLY A 180 15.74 -22.30 -15.73
N ASN A 181 15.00 -22.77 -14.72
CA ASN A 181 13.70 -23.41 -14.92
C ASN A 181 12.54 -22.40 -15.04
N ARG A 182 12.73 -21.12 -14.69
CA ARG A 182 11.62 -20.15 -14.57
C ARG A 182 12.02 -18.72 -14.91
N THR A 183 11.20 -18.06 -15.72
CA THR A 183 11.34 -16.64 -16.01
C THR A 183 10.55 -15.83 -14.98
N LEU A 184 11.26 -15.01 -14.20
CA LEU A 184 10.72 -14.21 -13.08
C LEU A 184 9.46 -13.40 -13.39
N VAL A 185 9.23 -13.06 -14.65
CA VAL A 185 8.13 -12.18 -15.06
C VAL A 185 6.93 -12.93 -15.66
N VAL A 186 7.11 -14.20 -16.04
CA VAL A 186 6.08 -14.98 -16.75
C VAL A 186 5.63 -16.18 -15.91
N ASP A 187 6.58 -16.88 -15.27
CA ASP A 187 6.31 -18.19 -14.62
C ASP A 187 6.17 -18.09 -13.09
N PHE A 188 6.12 -16.86 -12.56
CA PHE A 188 6.00 -16.60 -11.12
C PHE A 188 4.68 -17.17 -10.54
N GLU A 189 3.66 -17.42 -11.38
CA GLU A 189 2.41 -18.02 -10.93
C GLU A 189 2.53 -19.51 -10.63
N GLU A 190 3.50 -20.20 -11.23
CA GLU A 190 3.69 -21.63 -11.02
C GLU A 190 4.59 -21.93 -9.80
N MET A 191 4.95 -20.89 -9.03
CA MET A 191 5.93 -20.94 -7.93
C MET A 191 5.66 -22.10 -6.96
N PRO A 192 6.66 -22.95 -6.65
CA PRO A 192 6.47 -24.11 -5.79
C PRO A 192 6.43 -23.75 -4.30
N TYR A 193 6.74 -22.48 -3.95
CA TYR A 193 6.79 -22.00 -2.59
C TYR A 193 5.46 -22.27 -1.84
N PRO A 194 5.46 -23.10 -0.77
CA PRO A 194 4.23 -23.66 -0.21
C PRO A 194 3.33 -22.61 0.43
N ILE A 195 3.89 -21.57 1.06
CA ILE A 195 3.08 -20.52 1.70
C ILE A 195 2.35 -19.69 0.63
N TYR A 196 3.05 -19.27 -0.42
CA TYR A 196 2.40 -18.62 -1.56
C TYR A 196 1.33 -19.52 -2.18
N ARG A 197 1.64 -20.80 -2.43
CA ARG A 197 0.65 -21.76 -2.95
C ARG A 197 -0.56 -21.87 -2.04
N PHE A 198 -0.40 -21.95 -0.74
CA PHE A 198 -1.54 -22.00 0.18
C PHE A 198 -2.38 -20.73 0.09
N ILE A 199 -1.75 -19.56 0.18
CA ILE A 199 -2.43 -18.27 0.23
C ILE A 199 -3.17 -17.94 -1.08
N ARG A 200 -2.56 -18.21 -2.24
CA ARG A 200 -3.18 -17.91 -3.54
C ARG A 200 -4.52 -18.63 -3.74
N HIS A 201 -4.73 -19.81 -3.17
CA HIS A 201 -5.99 -20.55 -3.35
C HIS A 201 -7.18 -19.91 -2.62
N ILE A 202 -6.89 -19.10 -1.60
CA ILE A 202 -7.91 -18.42 -0.79
C ILE A 202 -8.26 -17.06 -1.40
N PHE A 203 -7.52 -16.61 -2.41
CA PHE A 203 -7.68 -15.30 -3.02
C PHE A 203 -8.37 -15.34 -4.39
N PRO A 204 -9.13 -14.28 -4.75
CA PRO A 204 -9.76 -14.18 -6.06
C PRO A 204 -8.74 -14.09 -7.20
N ASN A 205 -9.07 -14.74 -8.31
CA ASN A 205 -8.39 -14.54 -9.58
C ASN A 205 -8.97 -13.31 -10.28
N PHE A 206 -8.23 -12.20 -10.35
CA PHE A 206 -8.74 -11.01 -11.04
C PHE A 206 -8.65 -11.04 -12.56
N ARG A 207 -8.02 -12.07 -13.15
CA ARG A 207 -8.15 -12.33 -14.59
C ARG A 207 -9.51 -12.89 -14.94
N ASP A 208 -10.13 -13.58 -13.99
CA ASP A 208 -11.47 -14.15 -14.15
C ASP A 208 -12.52 -13.10 -13.74
N PHE A 209 -13.55 -12.97 -14.59
CA PHE A 209 -14.73 -12.15 -14.34
C PHE A 209 -15.92 -13.00 -13.86
N GLY A 210 -15.72 -14.29 -13.61
CA GLY A 210 -16.72 -15.21 -13.12
C GLY A 210 -17.24 -14.90 -11.71
N THR A 211 -18.35 -15.56 -11.38
CA THR A 211 -19.08 -15.39 -10.11
C THR A 211 -18.22 -15.75 -8.91
N LYS A 212 -17.40 -16.80 -9.00
CA LYS A 212 -16.52 -17.25 -7.91
C LYS A 212 -15.53 -16.16 -7.49
N ALA A 213 -14.81 -15.57 -8.45
CA ALA A 213 -13.84 -14.51 -8.18
C ALA A 213 -14.51 -13.28 -7.57
N THR A 214 -15.72 -12.94 -8.06
CA THR A 214 -16.51 -11.80 -7.56
C THR A 214 -16.96 -12.03 -6.10
N LEU A 215 -17.50 -13.20 -5.79
CA LEU A 215 -17.93 -13.56 -4.44
C LEU A 215 -16.76 -13.60 -3.46
N LEU A 216 -15.62 -14.16 -3.88
CA LEU A 216 -14.43 -14.26 -3.04
C LEU A 216 -13.83 -12.87 -2.76
N ASN A 217 -13.83 -11.97 -3.75
CA ASN A 217 -13.44 -10.58 -3.55
C ASN A 217 -14.39 -9.86 -2.57
N ALA A 218 -15.71 -10.01 -2.75
CA ALA A 218 -16.70 -9.43 -1.86
C ALA A 218 -16.53 -9.93 -0.42
N LEU A 219 -16.28 -11.23 -0.23
CA LEU A 219 -15.99 -11.84 1.07
C LEU A 219 -14.73 -11.25 1.73
N TRP A 220 -13.64 -11.06 0.99
CA TRP A 220 -12.43 -10.47 1.57
C TRP A 220 -12.61 -8.99 1.93
N ILE A 221 -13.38 -8.23 1.13
CA ILE A 221 -13.74 -6.85 1.46
C ILE A 221 -14.59 -6.81 2.73
N THR A 222 -15.62 -7.66 2.84
CA THR A 222 -16.50 -7.67 4.03
C THR A 222 -15.75 -8.10 5.27
N LEU A 223 -14.92 -9.15 5.21
CA LEU A 223 -14.06 -9.57 6.32
C LEU A 223 -13.10 -8.46 6.76
N SER A 224 -12.50 -7.76 5.80
CA SER A 224 -11.62 -6.62 6.07
C SER A 224 -12.36 -5.48 6.76
N CYS A 225 -13.55 -5.13 6.28
CA CYS A 225 -14.40 -4.12 6.90
C CYS A 225 -14.86 -4.54 8.31
N MET A 226 -15.21 -5.80 8.53
CA MET A 226 -15.59 -6.32 9.84
C MET A 226 -14.42 -6.29 10.83
N ALA A 227 -13.23 -6.73 10.41
CA ALA A 227 -12.01 -6.64 11.21
C ALA A 227 -11.66 -5.19 11.55
N SER A 228 -11.89 -4.27 10.61
CA SER A 228 -11.72 -2.83 10.78
C SER A 228 -12.66 -2.26 11.84
N LEU A 229 -13.93 -2.63 11.82
CA LEU A 229 -14.93 -2.19 12.81
C LEU A 229 -14.62 -2.72 14.22
N ALA A 230 -14.06 -3.92 14.32
CA ALA A 230 -13.64 -4.49 15.61
C ALA A 230 -12.53 -3.65 16.28
N LEU A 231 -11.65 -3.02 15.50
CA LEU A 231 -10.63 -2.09 16.02
C LEU A 231 -11.25 -0.81 16.58
N PHE A 232 -12.37 -0.33 16.03
CA PHE A 232 -13.09 0.82 16.57
C PHE A 232 -13.86 0.50 17.84
N LYS A 233 -14.53 -0.66 17.91
CA LYS A 233 -15.41 -1.03 19.04
C LYS A 233 -14.71 -1.23 20.39
N LYS A 234 -13.41 -1.49 20.44
CA LYS A 234 -12.69 -1.62 21.71
C LYS A 234 -12.40 -0.22 22.28
N LYS A 235 -13.40 0.35 22.97
CA LYS A 235 -13.22 1.41 23.99
C LYS A 235 -12.67 0.73 25.23
N ASP A 236 -11.58 1.27 25.76
CA ASP A 236 -10.78 0.61 26.78
C ASP A 236 -11.56 0.56 28.11
N LYS A 237 -11.69 -0.63 28.70
CA LYS A 237 -12.27 -0.79 30.05
C LYS A 237 -11.47 -0.02 31.12
N SER A 238 -10.24 0.40 30.81
CA SER A 238 -9.39 1.20 31.69
C SER A 238 -9.86 2.66 31.82
N GLU A 239 -10.52 3.23 30.81
CA GLU A 239 -11.05 4.59 30.90
C GLU A 239 -12.24 4.64 31.87
N VAL A 240 -13.15 3.64 31.81
CA VAL A 240 -14.33 3.58 32.67
C VAL A 240 -13.97 3.36 34.15
N VAL A 241 -12.95 2.54 34.44
CA VAL A 241 -12.51 2.31 35.83
C VAL A 241 -11.79 3.54 36.39
N ALA A 242 -10.99 4.25 35.59
CA ALA A 242 -10.34 5.49 36.04
C ALA A 242 -11.37 6.58 36.35
N THR A 243 -12.39 6.77 35.51
CA THR A 243 -13.44 7.77 35.75
C THR A 243 -14.29 7.42 36.97
N GLN A 244 -14.58 6.14 37.22
CA GLN A 244 -15.35 5.73 38.41
C GLN A 244 -14.56 5.77 39.72
N VAL A 245 -13.23 5.59 39.67
CA VAL A 245 -12.38 5.77 40.85
C VAL A 245 -12.25 7.26 41.19
N GLU A 246 -12.13 8.13 40.18
CA GLU A 246 -12.06 9.58 40.38
C GLU A 246 -13.37 10.13 40.99
N GLU A 247 -14.54 9.72 40.47
CA GLU A 247 -15.87 10.06 41.04
C GLU A 247 -16.09 9.54 42.47
N ALA A 248 -15.58 8.34 42.78
CA ALA A 248 -15.67 7.74 44.12
C ALA A 248 -14.70 8.37 45.14
N THR A 249 -13.63 9.01 44.66
CA THR A 249 -12.66 9.69 45.54
C THR A 249 -13.12 11.11 45.85
N ASP A 250 -13.73 11.80 44.88
CA ASP A 250 -14.28 13.15 45.05
C ASP A 250 -15.46 13.16 46.04
N SER A 251 -16.40 12.21 45.89
CA SER A 251 -17.56 12.06 46.76
C SER A 251 -17.25 11.66 48.21
N ARG A 252 -16.05 11.15 48.50
CA ARG A 252 -15.58 10.86 49.86
C ARG A 252 -14.89 12.04 50.54
N SER A 253 -14.55 13.08 49.79
CA SER A 253 -13.90 14.29 50.32
C SER A 253 -14.89 15.38 50.74
N GLU A 254 -16.17 15.22 50.38
CA GLU A 254 -17.27 16.14 50.70
C GLU A 254 -18.16 15.71 51.89
N LEU A 255 -17.79 14.64 52.61
CA LEU A 255 -18.42 14.14 53.84
C LEU A 255 -17.48 14.28 55.05
#